data_AF-A0A7G8WQE2-F1
#
_entry.id   AF-A0A7G8WQE2-F1
#
_cell.length_a   1.000
_cell.length_b   1.000
_cell.length_c   1.000
_cell.angle_alpha   90.00
_cell.angle_beta   90.00
_cell.angle_gamma   90.00
#
_symmetry.space_group_name_H-M   'P 1'
#
loop_
_entity.id
_entity.type
_entity.pdbx_description
1 polymer ?
#
loop_
_entity_poly.entity_id
_entity_poly.type
_entity_poly.pdbx_seq_one_letter_code
_entity_poly.pdbx_strand_id
1 'polypeptide(L)'
;MADKHPGGRPTKYTPELLKKAQGYLKQCVDTKEVVRTGNSGQVIWTVKLPSVAGLAIYLKVARQTVYDWAETYPQFSDILDEILAEQEQRLIDNGLAGNYNSAIAKLVLGKHGYQDKLAQEHTGRDGAPIAFIDMAKSGDTDS
;
A
#
# COMPACT_ATOMS: atom_id res chain seq x y z
N MET A 1 34.19 10.18 -9.39
CA MET A 1 34.63 9.99 -8.00
C MET A 1 33.46 9.33 -7.28
N ALA A 2 33.56 8.07 -6.87
CA ALA A 2 32.49 7.38 -6.14
C ALA A 2 33.01 7.07 -4.74
N ASP A 3 32.57 7.86 -3.78
CA ASP A 3 32.96 7.77 -2.37
C ASP A 3 32.47 6.47 -1.73
N LYS A 4 33.33 5.97 -0.83
CA LYS A 4 33.23 4.68 -0.16
C LYS A 4 32.69 4.92 1.25
N HIS A 5 31.46 4.48 1.53
CA HIS A 5 30.92 4.47 2.90
C HIS A 5 31.00 3.07 3.53
N PRO A 6 31.46 2.94 4.79
CA PRO A 6 31.52 1.67 5.50
C PRO A 6 30.20 1.41 6.23
N GLY A 7 29.49 0.32 5.89
CA GLY A 7 28.33 -0.16 6.66
C GLY A 7 27.00 -0.21 5.91
N GLY A 8 26.93 -0.99 4.83
CA GLY A 8 25.69 -1.28 4.10
C GLY A 8 26.01 -1.77 2.69
N ARG A 9 25.39 -2.87 2.25
CA ARG A 9 25.61 -3.46 0.91
C ARG A 9 25.46 -2.34 -0.14
N PRO A 10 26.46 -2.09 -1.00
CA PRO A 10 26.34 -1.05 -2.02
C PRO A 10 25.17 -1.37 -2.95
N THR A 11 24.03 -0.70 -2.75
CA THR A 11 22.86 -0.75 -3.63
C THR A 11 23.12 0.16 -4.81
N LYS A 12 24.13 -0.18 -5.61
CA LYS A 12 24.37 0.55 -6.85
C LYS A 12 23.25 0.17 -7.83
N TYR A 13 22.63 1.19 -8.41
CA TYR A 13 21.78 1.03 -9.57
C TYR A 13 22.63 0.44 -10.72
N THR A 14 22.21 -0.70 -11.27
CA THR A 14 22.88 -1.36 -12.40
C THR A 14 21.88 -1.78 -13.47
N PRO A 15 22.30 -1.91 -14.74
CA PRO A 15 21.43 -2.41 -15.80
C PRO A 15 20.84 -3.80 -15.51
N GLU A 16 21.61 -4.68 -14.86
CA GLU A 16 21.13 -6.00 -14.44
C GLU A 16 20.02 -5.91 -13.37
N LEU A 17 20.18 -5.00 -12.41
CA LEU A 17 19.19 -4.76 -11.37
C LEU A 17 17.91 -4.19 -11.97
N LEU A 18 18.02 -3.27 -12.93
CA LEU A 18 16.88 -2.73 -13.66
C LEU A 18 16.14 -3.85 -14.41
N LYS A 19 16.86 -4.68 -15.17
CA LYS A 19 16.26 -5.81 -15.89
C LYS A 19 15.57 -6.79 -14.93
N LYS A 20 16.15 -7.00 -13.75
CA LYS A 20 15.53 -7.79 -12.69
C LYS A 20 14.25 -7.12 -12.17
N ALA A 21 14.27 -5.82 -11.91
CA ALA A 21 13.09 -5.06 -11.47
C ALA A 21 11.93 -5.15 -12.47
N GLN A 22 12.21 -5.01 -13.77
CA GLN A 22 11.24 -5.19 -14.85
C GLN A 22 10.65 -6.61 -14.90
N GLY A 23 11.38 -7.61 -14.39
CA GLY A 23 10.91 -8.99 -14.29
C GLY A 23 10.00 -9.28 -13.10
N TYR A 24 9.90 -8.37 -12.12
CA TYR A 24 9.18 -8.59 -10.87
C TYR A 24 7.69 -8.87 -11.10
N LEU A 25 7.02 -8.04 -11.90
CA LEU A 25 5.57 -8.18 -12.18
C LEU A 25 5.21 -9.55 -12.75
N LYS A 26 6.09 -10.14 -13.56
CA LYS A 26 5.88 -11.47 -14.15
C LYS A 26 5.81 -12.59 -13.12
N GLN A 27 6.29 -12.36 -11.89
CA GLN A 27 6.24 -13.32 -10.79
C GLN A 27 5.02 -13.10 -9.87
N CYS A 28 4.31 -11.98 -10.02
CA CYS A 28 3.14 -11.60 -9.23
C CYS A 28 1.87 -12.25 -9.78
N VAL A 29 1.86 -13.58 -9.84
CA VAL A 29 0.75 -14.36 -10.41
C VAL A 29 -0.05 -15.03 -9.29
N ASP A 30 -1.37 -14.81 -9.30
CA ASP A 30 -2.29 -15.48 -8.38
C ASP A 30 -2.46 -16.94 -8.77
N THR A 31 -2.56 -17.78 -7.75
CA THR A 31 -2.85 -19.20 -7.93
C THR A 31 -4.12 -19.56 -7.17
N LYS A 32 -4.86 -20.52 -7.69
CA LYS A 32 -6.05 -21.05 -7.02
C LYS A 32 -5.96 -22.56 -6.87
N GLU A 33 -6.47 -23.05 -5.77
CA GLU A 33 -6.63 -24.47 -5.50
C GLU A 33 -8.07 -24.76 -5.09
N VAL A 34 -8.56 -25.94 -5.45
CA VAL A 34 -9.89 -26.40 -5.04
C VAL A 34 -9.72 -27.39 -3.91
N VAL A 35 -10.09 -26.98 -2.71
CA VAL A 35 -10.12 -27.85 -1.54
C VAL A 35 -11.50 -28.49 -1.45
N ARG A 36 -11.55 -29.82 -1.47
CA ARG A 36 -12.80 -30.58 -1.32
C ARG A 36 -13.02 -30.96 0.13
N THR A 37 -14.24 -30.74 0.62
CA THR A 37 -14.69 -31.20 1.93
C THR A 37 -16.07 -31.83 1.76
N GLY A 38 -16.13 -33.16 1.83
CA GLY A 38 -17.33 -33.93 1.50
C GLY A 38 -17.77 -33.70 0.04
N ASN A 39 -19.05 -33.39 -0.17
CA ASN A 39 -19.62 -33.09 -1.49
C ASN A 39 -19.48 -31.61 -1.91
N SER A 40 -18.80 -30.79 -1.10
CA SER A 40 -18.56 -29.38 -1.38
C SER A 40 -17.11 -29.11 -1.78
N GLY A 41 -16.90 -28.21 -2.72
CA GLY A 41 -15.57 -27.71 -3.11
C GLY A 41 -15.46 -26.23 -2.82
N GLN A 42 -14.40 -25.83 -2.12
CA GLN A 42 -14.06 -24.43 -1.87
C GLN A 42 -12.85 -24.05 -2.72
N VAL A 43 -12.93 -22.91 -3.42
CA VAL A 43 -11.77 -22.34 -4.12
C VAL A 43 -11.00 -21.48 -3.12
N ILE A 44 -9.72 -21.78 -2.93
CA ILE A 44 -8.79 -20.97 -2.14
C ILE A 44 -7.85 -20.26 -3.10
N TRP A 45 -7.75 -18.94 -2.95
CA TRP A 45 -6.85 -18.09 -3.71
C TRP A 45 -5.59 -17.79 -2.90
N THR A 46 -4.44 -18.03 -3.50
CA THR A 46 -3.15 -17.51 -3.03
C THR A 46 -2.82 -16.28 -3.86
N VAL A 47 -2.97 -15.11 -3.22
CA VAL A 47 -2.81 -13.82 -3.88
C VAL A 47 -1.34 -13.36 -3.82
N LYS A 48 -0.77 -13.04 -4.97
CA LYS A 48 0.55 -12.41 -5.15
C LYS A 48 0.40 -11.02 -5.75
N LEU A 49 -0.22 -10.13 -4.99
CA LEU A 49 -0.44 -8.74 -5.39
C LEU A 49 0.92 -8.00 -5.47
N PRO A 50 1.25 -7.33 -6.60
CA PRO A 50 2.49 -6.58 -6.71
C PRO A 50 2.47 -5.40 -5.74
N SER A 51 3.64 -5.04 -5.21
CA SER A 51 3.78 -3.86 -4.35
C SER A 51 5.23 -3.36 -4.35
N VAL A 52 5.42 -2.09 -4.02
CA VAL A 52 6.75 -1.49 -3.83
C VAL A 52 7.56 -2.24 -2.76
N ALA A 53 6.89 -2.67 -1.69
CA ALA A 53 7.50 -3.50 -0.65
C ALA A 53 7.99 -4.85 -1.20
N GLY A 54 7.18 -5.51 -2.03
CA GLY A 54 7.55 -6.77 -2.67
C GLY A 54 8.70 -6.62 -3.65
N LEU A 55 8.74 -5.54 -4.43
CA LEU A 55 9.87 -5.21 -5.29
C LEU A 55 11.15 -5.03 -4.48
N ALA A 56 11.11 -4.29 -3.38
CA ALA A 56 12.28 -4.07 -2.51
C ALA A 56 12.84 -5.39 -1.96
N ILE A 57 11.96 -6.29 -1.49
CA ILE A 57 12.33 -7.64 -1.03
C ILE A 57 12.97 -8.44 -2.18
N TYR A 58 12.35 -8.42 -3.36
CA TYR A 58 12.82 -9.15 -4.54
C TYR A 58 14.22 -8.70 -5.00
N LEU A 59 14.48 -7.39 -4.94
CA LEU A 59 15.77 -6.79 -5.28
C LEU A 59 16.79 -6.86 -4.14
N LYS A 60 16.36 -7.21 -2.91
CA LYS A 60 17.17 -7.22 -1.68
C LYS A 60 17.75 -5.84 -1.36
N VAL A 61 16.90 -4.83 -1.42
CA VAL A 61 17.21 -3.43 -1.10
C VAL A 61 16.22 -2.87 -0.09
N ALA A 62 16.53 -1.73 0.53
CA ALA A 62 15.57 -1.04 1.37
C ALA A 62 14.42 -0.47 0.51
N ARG A 63 13.22 -0.38 1.09
CA ARG A 63 12.07 0.24 0.40
C ARG A 63 12.36 1.70 0.03
N GLN A 64 13.08 2.44 0.88
CA GLN A 64 13.45 3.82 0.60
C GLN A 64 14.30 3.93 -0.67
N THR A 65 15.27 3.02 -0.86
CA THR A 65 16.12 3.00 -2.05
C THR A 65 15.32 2.87 -3.36
N VAL A 66 14.21 2.13 -3.33
CA VAL A 66 13.32 2.01 -4.49
C VAL A 66 12.67 3.36 -4.82
N TYR A 67 12.21 4.11 -3.82
CA TYR A 67 11.66 5.46 -4.04
C TYR A 67 12.73 6.44 -4.49
N ASP A 68 13.91 6.44 -3.84
CA ASP A 68 15.03 7.31 -4.22
C ASP A 68 15.44 7.07 -5.70
N TRP A 69 15.39 5.82 -6.16
CA TRP A 69 15.65 5.47 -7.55
C TRP A 69 14.55 5.92 -8.50
N ALA A 70 13.28 5.85 -8.11
CA ALA A 70 12.17 6.35 -8.94
C ALA A 70 12.24 7.87 -9.11
N GLU A 71 12.67 8.61 -8.08
CA GLU A 71 12.89 10.05 -8.16
C GLU A 71 14.08 10.41 -9.08
N THR A 72 15.10 9.55 -9.14
CA THR A 72 16.36 9.83 -9.86
C THR A 72 16.38 9.28 -11.28
N TYR A 73 15.78 8.11 -11.52
CA TYR A 73 15.89 7.36 -12.77
C TYR A 73 14.50 7.12 -13.38
N PRO A 74 14.20 7.71 -14.56
CA PRO A 74 12.89 7.59 -15.20
C PRO A 74 12.41 6.14 -15.36
N GLN A 75 13.31 5.24 -15.74
CA GLN A 75 12.99 3.82 -15.93
C GLN A 75 12.53 3.13 -14.63
N PHE A 76 12.93 3.64 -13.46
CA PHE A 76 12.48 3.10 -12.18
C PHE A 76 11.16 3.73 -11.73
N SER A 77 10.91 4.99 -12.11
CA SER A 77 9.59 5.62 -12.00
C SER A 77 8.56 4.81 -12.78
N ASP A 78 8.85 4.51 -14.06
CA ASP A 78 7.95 3.73 -14.92
C ASP A 78 7.60 2.37 -14.29
N ILE A 79 8.57 1.68 -13.69
CA ILE A 79 8.36 0.40 -13.00
C ILE A 79 7.45 0.56 -11.78
N LEU A 80 7.59 1.65 -11.02
CA LEU A 80 6.74 1.91 -9.86
C LEU A 80 5.31 2.21 -10.29
N ASP A 81 5.15 3.01 -11.33
CA ASP A 81 3.85 3.32 -11.91
C ASP A 81 3.16 2.06 -12.44
N GLU A 82 3.88 1.19 -13.16
CA GLU A 82 3.36 -0.11 -13.59
C GLU A 82 2.93 -1.00 -12.41
N ILE A 83 3.71 -1.04 -11.34
CA ILE A 83 3.37 -1.81 -10.12
C ILE A 83 2.11 -1.27 -9.44
N LEU A 84 2.00 0.05 -9.32
CA LEU A 84 0.87 0.69 -8.67
C LEU A 84 -0.41 0.55 -9.50
N ALA A 85 -0.33 0.73 -10.81
CA ALA A 85 -1.45 0.55 -11.72
C ALA A 85 -1.95 -0.90 -11.74
N GLU A 86 -1.05 -1.88 -11.85
CA GLU A 86 -1.42 -3.32 -11.80
C GLU A 86 -2.03 -3.69 -10.43
N GLN A 87 -1.48 -3.15 -9.34
CA GLN A 87 -2.04 -3.35 -8.00
C GLN A 87 -3.46 -2.80 -7.92
N GLU A 88 -3.68 -1.56 -8.36
CA GLU A 88 -4.98 -0.89 -8.33
C GLU A 88 -6.02 -1.67 -9.15
N GLN A 89 -5.72 -1.98 -10.41
CA GLN A 89 -6.61 -2.71 -11.30
C GLN A 89 -7.03 -4.06 -10.69
N ARG A 90 -6.06 -4.83 -10.18
CA ARG A 90 -6.35 -6.14 -9.58
C ARG A 90 -7.16 -6.06 -8.31
N LEU A 91 -6.95 -5.03 -7.50
CA LEU A 91 -7.75 -4.80 -6.29
C LEU A 91 -9.21 -4.48 -6.62
N ILE A 92 -9.44 -3.68 -7.67
CA ILE A 92 -10.79 -3.38 -8.16
C ILE A 92 -11.45 -4.66 -8.67
N ASP A 93 -10.83 -5.33 -9.64
CA ASP A 93 -11.42 -6.48 -10.33
C ASP A 93 -11.69 -7.64 -9.36
N ASN A 94 -10.69 -8.02 -8.55
CA ASN A 94 -10.82 -9.16 -7.66
C ASN A 94 -11.54 -8.82 -6.36
N GLY A 95 -11.54 -7.55 -5.94
CA GLY A 95 -12.41 -7.07 -4.87
C GLY A 95 -13.88 -7.17 -5.25
N LEU A 96 -14.25 -6.74 -6.46
CA LEU A 96 -15.60 -6.85 -7.00
C LEU A 96 -16.01 -8.31 -7.27
N ALA A 97 -15.08 -9.14 -7.77
CA ALA A 97 -15.33 -10.56 -8.00
C ALA A 97 -15.46 -11.38 -6.70
N GLY A 98 -15.13 -10.80 -5.53
CA GLY A 98 -15.12 -11.50 -4.25
C GLY A 98 -13.94 -12.47 -4.08
N ASN A 99 -12.95 -12.46 -4.98
CA ASN A 99 -11.76 -13.29 -4.88
C ASN A 99 -10.75 -12.75 -3.85
N TYR A 100 -10.76 -11.43 -3.62
CA TYR A 100 -9.94 -10.78 -2.62
C TYR A 100 -10.74 -10.49 -1.35
N ASN A 101 -10.04 -10.44 -0.21
CA ASN A 101 -10.63 -9.93 1.02
C ASN A 101 -10.98 -8.45 0.84
N SER A 102 -12.28 -8.12 0.89
CA SER A 102 -12.80 -6.79 0.61
C SER A 102 -12.27 -5.70 1.55
N ALA A 103 -12.09 -6.02 2.84
CA ALA A 103 -11.55 -5.07 3.82
C ALA A 103 -10.09 -4.71 3.52
N ILE A 104 -9.26 -5.70 3.19
CA ILE A 104 -7.87 -5.47 2.78
C ILE A 104 -7.83 -4.74 1.44
N ALA A 105 -8.66 -5.13 0.47
CA ALA A 105 -8.70 -4.46 -0.83
C ALA A 105 -9.03 -2.97 -0.69
N LYS A 106 -10.07 -2.65 0.09
CA LYS A 106 -10.45 -1.27 0.42
C LYS A 106 -9.32 -0.50 1.11
N LEU A 107 -8.66 -1.11 2.09
CA LEU A 107 -7.53 -0.48 2.79
C LEU A 107 -6.40 -0.10 1.82
N VAL A 108 -6.09 -0.98 0.86
CA VAL A 108 -5.02 -0.72 -0.12
C VAL A 108 -5.49 0.28 -1.18
N LEU A 109 -6.72 0.19 -1.67
CA LEU A 109 -7.32 1.21 -2.55
C LEU A 109 -7.35 2.60 -1.90
N GLY A 110 -7.49 2.66 -0.57
CA GLY A 110 -7.31 3.90 0.19
C GLY A 110 -5.98 4.62 -0.07
N LYS A 111 -4.91 3.85 -0.32
CA LYS A 111 -3.58 4.38 -0.68
C LYS A 111 -3.48 4.86 -2.13
N HIS A 112 -4.42 4.45 -2.98
CA HIS A 112 -4.57 4.89 -4.37
C HIS A 112 -5.55 6.09 -4.49
N GLY A 113 -5.91 6.72 -3.37
CA GLY A 113 -6.76 7.90 -3.35
C GLY A 113 -8.27 7.62 -3.33
N TYR A 114 -8.68 6.35 -3.32
CA TYR A 114 -10.08 6.00 -3.10
C TYR A 114 -10.46 6.32 -1.65
N GLN A 115 -11.61 6.95 -1.46
CA GLN A 115 -12.10 7.33 -0.15
C GLN A 115 -13.59 7.04 -0.07
N ASP A 116 -14.02 6.52 1.07
CA ASP A 116 -15.43 6.52 1.42
C ASP A 116 -15.83 7.94 1.80
N LYS A 117 -16.93 8.42 1.22
CA LYS A 117 -17.54 9.66 1.70
C LYS A 117 -18.52 9.32 2.82
N LEU A 118 -18.22 9.78 4.02
CA LEU A 118 -19.16 9.77 5.14
C LEU A 118 -19.74 11.17 5.31
N ALA A 119 -21.07 11.28 5.27
CA ALA A 119 -21.77 12.46 5.73
C ALA A 119 -21.95 12.32 7.25
N GLN A 120 -21.19 13.11 8.02
CA GLN A 120 -21.26 13.11 9.47
C GLN A 120 -21.76 14.48 9.95
N GLU A 121 -22.94 14.49 10.55
CA GLU A 121 -23.45 15.66 11.27
C GLU A 121 -22.96 15.59 12.72
N HIS A 122 -22.39 16.69 13.20
CA HIS A 122 -21.98 16.83 14.59
C HIS A 122 -22.98 17.74 15.31
N THR A 123 -23.69 17.18 16.29
CA THR A 123 -24.55 17.94 17.20
C THR A 123 -24.07 17.79 18.63
N GLY A 124 -24.34 18.80 19.45
CA GLY A 124 -24.21 18.71 20.90
C GLY A 124 -25.23 17.74 21.50
N ARG A 125 -25.18 17.61 22.83
CA ARG A 125 -26.11 16.77 23.58
C ARG A 125 -27.56 17.14 23.23
N ASP A 126 -28.39 16.14 22.98
CA ASP A 126 -29.81 16.28 22.64
C ASP A 126 -30.08 17.16 21.40
N GLY A 127 -29.14 17.22 20.44
CA GLY A 127 -29.28 18.03 19.23
C GLY A 127 -28.98 19.52 19.42
N ALA A 128 -28.52 19.91 20.61
CA ALA A 128 -28.11 21.29 20.89
C ALA A 128 -26.84 21.68 20.11
N PRO A 129 -26.48 22.97 20.02
CA PRO A 129 -25.18 23.41 19.50
C PRO A 129 -24.01 22.79 20.27
N ILE A 130 -22.90 22.56 19.58
CA ILE A 130 -21.66 22.06 20.21
C ILE A 130 -21.13 23.14 21.17
N ALA A 131 -21.02 22.79 22.45
CA ALA A 131 -20.41 23.66 23.45
C ALA A 131 -18.89 23.47 23.47
N PHE A 132 -18.14 24.57 23.40
CA PHE A 132 -16.70 24.57 23.64
C PHE A 132 -16.44 25.11 25.05
N ILE A 133 -15.76 24.32 25.90
CA ILE A 133 -15.31 24.78 27.21
C ILE A 133 -13.86 25.24 27.07
N ASP A 134 -13.62 26.53 27.25
CA ASP A 134 -12.27 27.09 27.32
C ASP A 134 -11.67 26.80 28.70
N MET A 135 -10.72 25.86 28.77
CA MET A 135 -10.06 25.46 30.02
C MET A 135 -8.99 26.47 30.50
N ALA A 136 -8.80 27.61 29.83
CA ALA A 136 -7.77 28.59 30.18
C ALA A 136 -8.17 29.59 31.30
N LYS A 137 -9.39 29.51 31.87
CA LYS A 137 -9.90 30.54 32.82
C LYS A 137 -10.24 30.05 34.23
N SER A 138 -9.75 28.90 34.69
CA SER A 138 -9.97 28.44 36.09
C SER A 138 -8.78 28.70 37.01
N GLY A 139 -8.14 29.87 36.89
CA GLY A 139 -6.97 30.23 37.68
C GLY A 139 -6.85 31.73 37.84
N ASP A 140 -7.87 32.38 38.41
CA ASP A 140 -7.70 33.58 39.22
C ASP A 140 -9.06 33.99 39.78
N THR A 141 -9.20 33.84 41.09
CA THR A 141 -9.76 34.78 42.08
C THR A 141 -10.33 33.97 43.23
N ASP A 142 -9.60 33.93 44.35
CA ASP A 142 -10.12 34.50 45.60
C ASP A 142 -8.94 34.78 46.53
N SER A 143 -8.83 36.06 46.91
CA SER A 143 -7.99 36.58 47.99
C SER A 143 -8.71 36.45 49.33
#